data_AF-A0A6N7SRQ0-F1
#
_entry.id   AF-A0A6N7SRQ0-F1
#
_cell.length_a   1.000
_cell.length_b   1.000
_cell.length_c   1.000
_cell.angle_alpha   90.00
_cell.angle_beta   90.00
_cell.angle_gamma   90.00
#
_symmetry.space_group_name_H-M   'P 1'
#
loop_
_entity.id
_entity.type
_entity.pdbx_description
1 polymer ?
#
loop_
_entity_poly.entity_id
_entity_poly.type
_entity_poly.pdbx_seq_one_letter_code
_entity_poly.pdbx_strand_id
1 'polypeptide(L)'
;MTVKELIIENPNVSLDLMTPSGYVFLTPQNAQELLSGQDVSGNAGTSDSSIKIRAEKLLSQEIVSINAKDNLFHILTESPCEPNWEMGVTMC
;
A
#
# COMPACT_ATOMS: atom_id res chain seq x y z
N MET A 1 1.18 11.52 -0.86
CA MET A 1 2.26 10.56 -1.12
C MET A 1 1.64 9.20 -1.26
N THR A 2 1.96 8.49 -2.34
CA THR A 2 1.43 7.15 -2.63
C THR A 2 2.41 6.07 -2.20
N VAL A 3 1.91 4.83 -2.07
CA VAL A 3 2.78 3.65 -1.86
C VAL A 3 3.83 3.53 -2.96
N LYS A 4 3.47 3.83 -4.21
CA LYS A 4 4.40 3.83 -5.35
C LYS A 4 5.57 4.79 -5.12
N GLU A 5 5.27 6.05 -4.77
CA GLU A 5 6.29 7.08 -4.53
C GLU A 5 7.22 6.67 -3.39
N LEU A 6 6.67 6.14 -2.31
CA LEU A 6 7.45 5.69 -1.16
C LEU A 6 8.46 4.58 -1.53
N ILE A 7 8.04 3.59 -2.33
CA ILE A 7 8.92 2.49 -2.77
C ILE A 7 10.06 3.03 -3.65
N ILE A 8 9.76 3.97 -4.54
CA ILE A 8 10.76 4.59 -5.43
C ILE A 8 11.80 5.37 -4.62
N GLU A 9 11.35 6.10 -3.59
CA GLU A 9 12.24 6.88 -2.71
C GLU A 9 13.05 5.99 -1.74
N ASN A 10 12.54 4.80 -1.39
CA ASN A 10 13.12 3.92 -0.38
C ASN A 10 13.28 2.46 -0.89
N PRO A 11 14.06 2.21 -1.95
CA PRO A 11 14.06 0.94 -2.67
C PRO A 11 14.61 -0.25 -1.87
N ASN A 12 15.32 0.00 -0.77
CA ASN A 12 15.99 -1.02 0.04
C ASN A 12 15.31 -1.27 1.41
N VAL A 13 14.16 -0.65 1.65
CA VAL A 13 13.44 -0.71 2.92
C VAL A 13 12.29 -1.71 2.83
N SER A 14 12.06 -2.48 3.90
CA SER A 14 10.87 -3.33 4.01
C SER A 14 9.67 -2.49 4.43
N LEU A 15 8.50 -2.79 3.89
CA LEU A 15 7.26 -2.07 4.18
C LEU A 15 6.27 -2.99 4.88
N ASP A 16 5.72 -2.51 5.98
CA ASP A 16 4.67 -3.14 6.75
C ASP A 16 3.40 -2.27 6.65
N LEU A 17 2.46 -2.68 5.79
CA LEU A 17 1.32 -1.88 5.38
C LEU A 17 0.02 -2.38 6.02
N MET A 18 -0.66 -1.51 6.76
CA MET A 18 -2.07 -1.63 7.04
C MET A 18 -2.85 -0.94 5.91
N THR A 19 -3.56 -1.74 5.12
CA THR A 19 -4.39 -1.29 3.99
C THR A 19 -5.87 -1.44 4.32
N PRO A 20 -6.77 -0.73 3.62
CA PRO A 20 -8.21 -0.94 3.77
C PRO A 20 -8.66 -2.38 3.44
N SER A 21 -7.86 -3.12 2.65
CA SER A 21 -8.14 -4.51 2.28
C SER A 21 -7.49 -5.53 3.22
N GLY A 22 -6.72 -5.10 4.22
CA GLY A 22 -5.99 -5.96 5.13
C GLY A 22 -4.52 -5.58 5.25
N TYR A 23 -3.69 -6.54 5.66
CA TYR A 23 -2.28 -6.37 5.96
C TYR A 23 -1.40 -6.81 4.79
N VAL A 24 -0.35 -6.06 4.47
CA VAL A 24 0.63 -6.44 3.43
C VAL A 24 2.04 -6.20 3.95
N PHE A 25 2.88 -7.22 3.87
CA PHE A 25 4.31 -7.08 4.11
C PHE A 25 5.07 -7.18 2.79
N LEU A 26 5.86 -6.15 2.48
CA LEU A 26 6.72 -6.10 1.30
C LEU A 26 8.18 -6.11 1.74
N THR A 27 8.92 -7.12 1.28
CA THR A 27 10.39 -7.03 1.23
C THR A 27 10.80 -6.05 0.14
N PRO A 28 12.06 -5.57 0.12
CA PRO A 28 12.59 -4.77 -0.98
C PRO A 28 12.37 -5.43 -2.35
N GLN A 29 12.57 -6.75 -2.43
CA GLN A 29 12.32 -7.51 -3.65
C GLN A 29 10.84 -7.46 -4.07
N ASN A 30 9.92 -7.79 -3.15
CA ASN A 30 8.48 -7.77 -3.45
C ASN A 30 8.02 -6.37 -3.87
N ALA A 31 8.61 -5.32 -3.30
CA ALA A 31 8.31 -3.94 -3.66
C ALA A 31 8.73 -3.61 -5.10
N GLN A 32 9.88 -4.12 -5.57
CA GLN A 32 10.30 -3.97 -6.97
C GLN A 32 9.43 -4.80 -7.94
N GLU A 33 9.03 -6.00 -7.52
CA GLU A 33 8.10 -6.84 -8.27
C GLU A 33 6.74 -6.15 -8.42
N LEU A 34 6.25 -5.53 -7.34
CA LEU A 34 5.03 -4.73 -7.31
C LEU A 34 5.11 -3.55 -8.29
N LEU A 35 6.22 -2.81 -8.30
CA LEU A 35 6.47 -1.72 -9.26
C LEU A 35 6.48 -2.21 -10.72
N SER A 36 6.84 -3.47 -10.95
CA SER A 36 6.81 -4.11 -12.27
C SER A 36 5.42 -4.63 -12.66
N GLY A 37 4.41 -4.40 -11.82
CA GLY A 37 3.02 -4.79 -12.05
C GLY A 37 2.66 -6.18 -11.53
N GLN A 38 3.53 -6.82 -10.74
CA GLN A 38 3.21 -8.12 -10.14
C GLN A 38 2.33 -7.95 -8.90
N ASP A 39 1.26 -8.74 -8.86
CA ASP A 39 0.35 -8.77 -7.72
C ASP A 39 1.04 -9.39 -6.49
N VAL A 40 0.63 -8.97 -5.29
CA VAL A 40 1.19 -9.45 -4.03
C VAL A 40 0.15 -10.17 -3.19
N SER A 41 0.61 -11.05 -2.32
CA SER A 41 -0.23 -11.68 -1.29
C SER A 41 -0.29 -10.78 -0.06
N GLY A 42 -1.49 -10.46 0.39
CA GLY A 42 -1.77 -9.84 1.68
C GLY A 42 -2.51 -10.81 2.61
N ASN A 43 -2.73 -10.39 3.84
CA ASN A 43 -3.51 -11.10 4.84
C ASN A 43 -4.77 -10.30 5.17
N ALA A 44 -5.95 -10.90 5.05
CA ALA A 44 -7.22 -10.20 5.32
C ALA A 44 -7.45 -9.90 6.82
N GLY A 45 -6.58 -10.37 7.73
CA GLY A 45 -6.73 -10.21 9.18
C GLY A 45 -7.62 -11.25 9.84
N THR A 46 -7.97 -12.33 9.12
CA THR A 46 -8.75 -13.47 9.62
C THR A 46 -7.96 -14.76 9.47
N SER A 47 -8.22 -15.75 10.33
CA SER A 47 -7.54 -17.05 10.30
C SER A 47 -7.71 -17.70 8.92
N ASP A 48 -6.60 -17.85 8.20
CA ASP A 48 -6.43 -18.56 6.92
C ASP A 48 -6.96 -17.93 5.63
N SER A 49 -6.91 -16.60 5.48
CA SER A 49 -7.10 -15.99 4.14
C SER A 49 -5.94 -15.10 3.71
N SER A 50 -5.01 -15.71 2.96
CA SER A 50 -4.16 -14.96 2.05
C SER A 50 -5.04 -14.40 0.93
N ILE A 51 -4.99 -13.08 0.74
CA ILE A 51 -5.72 -12.38 -0.32
C ILE A 51 -4.74 -11.93 -1.39
N LYS A 52 -5.14 -12.06 -2.65
CA LYS A 52 -4.39 -11.49 -3.76
C LYS A 52 -4.74 -10.01 -3.90
N ILE A 53 -3.75 -9.14 -3.82
CA ILE A 53 -3.91 -7.69 -3.97
C ILE A 53 -3.26 -7.26 -5.27
N ARG A 54 -4.04 -6.58 -6.12
CA ARG A 54 -3.54 -6.09 -7.41
C ARG A 54 -2.48 -5.02 -7.24
N ALA A 55 -1.44 -5.09 -8.06
CA ALA A 55 -0.35 -4.11 -8.02
C ALA A 55 -0.84 -2.67 -8.14
N GLU A 56 -1.68 -2.42 -9.15
CA GLU A 56 -2.31 -1.10 -9.39
C GLU A 56 -3.05 -0.55 -8.16
N LYS A 57 -3.80 -1.41 -7.46
CA LYS A 57 -4.62 -1.03 -6.31
C LYS A 57 -3.75 -0.70 -5.09
N LEU A 58 -2.67 -1.45 -4.87
CA LEU A 58 -1.78 -1.18 -3.73
C LEU A 58 -0.92 0.05 -3.99
N LEU A 59 -0.35 0.17 -5.20
CA LEU A 59 0.51 1.27 -5.58
C LEU A 59 -0.20 2.64 -5.59
N SER A 60 -1.51 2.66 -5.87
CA SER A 60 -2.31 3.88 -5.87
C SER A 60 -2.79 4.33 -4.49
N GLN A 61 -2.59 3.53 -3.44
CA GLN A 61 -3.04 3.91 -2.10
C GLN A 61 -2.24 5.08 -1.56
N GLU A 62 -2.93 5.95 -0.83
CA GLU A 62 -2.37 7.12 -0.20
C GLU A 62 -1.87 6.77 1.20
N ILE A 63 -0.74 7.36 1.58
CA ILE A 63 -0.15 7.13 2.88
C ILE A 63 -0.75 8.10 3.89
N VAL A 64 -1.39 7.53 4.92
CA VAL A 64 -1.96 8.27 6.05
C VAL A 64 -0.89 8.59 7.08
N SER A 65 -0.06 7.60 7.41
CA SER A 65 1.04 7.76 8.36
C SER A 65 2.17 6.79 8.10
N ILE A 66 3.38 7.20 8.48
CA ILE A 66 4.60 6.39 8.41
C ILE A 66 5.30 6.47 9.76
N ASN A 67 5.62 5.31 10.32
CA ASN A 67 6.59 5.18 11.40
C ASN A 67 7.82 4.46 10.85
N ALA A 68 8.88 5.23 10.58
CA ALA A 68 10.13 4.72 10.05
C ALA A 68 11.05 4.26 11.19
N LYS A 69 11.41 2.97 11.21
CA LYS A 69 12.32 2.41 12.21
C LYS A 69 13.32 1.47 11.54
N ASP A 70 14.60 1.80 11.66
CA ASP A 70 15.70 1.05 11.03
C ASP A 70 15.44 0.85 9.52
N ASN A 71 15.36 -0.41 9.07
CA ASN A 71 15.09 -0.78 7.68
C ASN A 71 13.66 -1.30 7.46
N LEU A 72 12.72 -0.88 8.31
CA LEU A 72 11.30 -1.25 8.27
C LEU A 72 10.41 -0.02 8.48
N PHE A 73 9.52 0.24 7.53
CA PHE A 73 8.51 1.29 7.66
C PHE A 73 7.15 0.68 7.95
N HIS A 74 6.55 1.07 9.07
CA HIS A 74 5.17 0.72 9.42
C HIS A 74 4.24 1.82 8.90
N ILE A 75 3.31 1.46 8.03
CA ILE A 75 2.56 2.40 7.21
C ILE A 75 1.07 2.11 7.33
N LEU A 76 0.30 3.16 7.60
CA LEU A 76 -1.15 3.12 7.42
C LEU A 76 -1.49 3.76 6.08
N THR A 77 -2.34 3.09 5.31
CA THR A 77 -2.77 3.55 3.99
C THR A 77 -4.29 3.63 3.89
N GLU A 78 -4.75 4.49 2.98
CA GLU A 78 -6.15 4.59 2.60
C GLU A 78 -6.32 4.41 1.09
N SER A 79 -7.53 4.03 0.69
CA SER A 79 -7.89 4.00 -0.73
C SER A 79 -7.82 5.42 -1.27
N PRO A 80 -7.32 5.62 -2.50
CA PRO A 80 -7.32 6.96 -3.09
C PRO A 80 -8.74 7.51 -3.08
N CYS A 81 -8.88 8.80 -2.82
CA CYS A 81 -10.17 9.47 -2.91
C CYS A 81 -10.70 9.32 -4.34
N GLU A 82 -11.73 8.49 -4.54
CA GLU A 82 -12.39 8.41 -5.84
C GLU A 82 -13.05 9.76 -6.11
N PRO A 83 -12.80 10.40 -7.27
CA PRO A 83 -13.52 11.62 -7.62
C PRO A 83 -15.00 11.27 -7.74
N ASN A 84 -15.79 11.67 -6.73
CA ASN A 84 -17.24 11.60 -6.80
C ASN A 84 -17.73 12.56 -7.89
N TRP A 85 -17.87 12.06 -9.11
CA TRP A 85 -18.38 12.85 -10.24
C TRP A 85 -19.89 13.15 -10.09
N GLU A 86 -20.59 12.52 -9.13
CA GLU A 86 -22.03 12.63 -8.96
C GLU A 86 -22.49 13.68 -7.94
N MET A 87 -21.62 14.21 -7.08
CA MET A 87 -21.92 15.41 -6.29
C MET A 87 -20.67 16.24 -6.09
N GLY A 88 -20.62 17.41 -6.74
CA GLY A 88 -19.53 18.39 -6.69
C GLY A 88 -19.28 19.00 -5.31
N VAL A 89 -18.82 18.18 -4.37
CA VAL A 89 -18.29 18.60 -3.08
C VAL A 89 -16.92 17.97 -2.89
N THR A 90 -15.89 18.79 -3.06
CA THR A 90 -14.54 18.48 -2.59
C THR A 90 -14.57 18.65 -1.07
N MET A 91 -14.50 17.55 -0.33
CA MET A 91 -14.17 17.60 1.11
C MET A 91 -12.66 17.43 1.22
N CYS A 92 -11.97 18.55 1.42
CA CYS A 92 -10.57 18.58 1.84
C CYS A 92 -10.46 18.31 3.34
#